data_AF-A0A9X1MGJ3-F1
#
_entry.id   AF-A0A9X1MGJ3-F1
#
_cell.length_a   1.000
_cell.length_b   1.000
_cell.length_c   1.000
_cell.angle_alpha   90.00
_cell.angle_beta   90.00
_cell.angle_gamma   90.00
#
_symmetry.space_group_name_H-M   'P 1'
#
loop_
_entity.id
_entity.type
_entity.pdbx_description
1 polymer ?
#
loop_
_entity_poly.entity_id
_entity_poly.type
_entity_poly.pdbx_seq_one_letter_code
_entity_poly.pdbx_strand_id
1 'polypeptide(L)'
;MSTAAETASQYPMSEKLAGVADQSRQIGEFLDWLESKGMTISEFVQYEGYSEPRLEPVSTGFERLLADYFEIDLNELEKERRRILAELNG
;
A
#
# COMPACT_ATOMS: atom_id res chain seq x y z
N MET A 1 4.70 -33.40 -7.94
CA MET A 1 5.09 -31.98 -8.00
C MET A 1 3.91 -31.20 -8.56
N SER A 2 3.04 -30.69 -7.69
CA SER A 2 1.86 -29.89 -8.07
C SER A 2 1.50 -29.02 -6.88
N THR A 3 1.97 -27.77 -6.85
CA THR A 3 1.74 -26.84 -5.73
C THR A 3 1.50 -25.39 -6.15
N ALA A 4 1.47 -25.06 -7.45
CA ALA A 4 1.36 -23.66 -7.89
C ALA A 4 -0.07 -23.21 -8.24
N ALA A 5 -1.03 -24.12 -8.44
CA ALA A 5 -2.37 -23.78 -8.93
C ALA A 5 -3.46 -23.80 -7.83
N GLU A 6 -3.16 -24.31 -6.63
CA GLU A 6 -4.16 -24.52 -5.57
C GLU A 6 -4.11 -23.46 -4.46
N THR A 7 -3.09 -22.60 -4.45
CA THR A 7 -2.97 -21.46 -3.52
C THR A 7 -3.79 -20.23 -3.92
N ALA A 8 -4.29 -20.18 -5.17
CA ALA A 8 -4.95 -19.04 -5.85
C ALA A 8 -6.31 -18.59 -5.26
N SER A 9 -6.56 -18.90 -4.00
CA SER A 9 -7.79 -18.55 -3.28
C SER A 9 -7.59 -18.42 -1.77
N GLN A 10 -6.49 -18.96 -1.19
CA GLN A 10 -6.30 -18.98 0.26
C GLN A 10 -5.71 -17.67 0.79
N TYR A 11 -5.00 -16.94 -0.07
CA TYR A 11 -4.25 -15.71 0.25
C TYR A 11 -4.54 -14.58 -0.76
N PRO A 12 -5.80 -14.13 -0.88
CA PRO A 12 -6.23 -13.18 -1.89
C PRO A 12 -5.48 -11.84 -1.85
N MET A 13 -5.12 -11.32 -0.68
CA MET A 13 -4.38 -10.04 -0.59
C MET A 13 -2.92 -10.20 -1.01
N SER A 14 -2.31 -11.34 -0.68
CA SER A 14 -0.94 -11.67 -1.08
C SER A 14 -0.83 -11.84 -2.59
N GLU A 15 -1.82 -12.47 -3.22
CA GLU A 15 -1.93 -12.57 -4.67
C GLU A 15 -2.12 -11.22 -5.34
N LYS A 16 -3.02 -10.39 -4.79
CA LYS A 16 -3.23 -9.02 -5.28
C LYS A 16 -1.94 -8.21 -5.21
N LEU A 17 -1.23 -8.28 -4.08
CA LEU A 17 0.06 -7.61 -3.88
C LEU A 17 1.11 -8.09 -4.91
N ALA A 18 1.20 -9.40 -5.15
CA ALA A 18 2.11 -9.94 -6.16
C ALA A 18 1.75 -9.46 -7.57
N GLY A 19 0.45 -9.41 -7.90
CA GLY A 19 -0.04 -8.95 -9.19
C GLY A 19 0.24 -7.47 -9.49
N VAL A 20 0.36 -6.64 -8.45
CA VAL A 20 0.65 -5.20 -8.59
C VAL A 20 2.09 -4.82 -8.24
N ALA A 21 2.96 -5.79 -7.92
CA ALA A 21 4.29 -5.54 -7.38
C ALA A 21 5.15 -4.63 -8.27
N ASP A 22 5.12 -4.86 -9.59
CA ASP A 22 5.90 -4.05 -10.53
C ASP A 22 5.39 -2.61 -10.64
N GLN A 23 4.06 -2.41 -10.71
CA GLN A 23 3.48 -1.07 -10.72
C GLN A 23 3.71 -0.35 -9.39
N SER A 24 3.51 -1.03 -8.27
CA SER A 24 3.74 -0.48 -6.93
C SER A 24 5.18 0.01 -6.78
N ARG A 25 6.15 -0.77 -7.24
CA ARG A 25 7.57 -0.37 -7.28
C ARG A 25 7.79 0.87 -8.15
N GLN A 26 7.26 0.91 -9.38
CA GLN A 26 7.44 2.07 -10.26
C GLN A 26 6.85 3.35 -9.68
N ILE A 27 5.66 3.27 -9.06
CA ILE A 27 5.04 4.42 -8.41
C ILE A 27 5.84 4.83 -7.18
N GLY A 28 6.31 3.88 -6.37
CA GLY A 28 7.19 4.17 -5.22
C GLY A 28 8.47 4.89 -5.63
N GLU A 29 9.18 4.38 -6.64
CA GLU A 29 10.39 5.02 -7.19
C GLU A 29 10.10 6.45 -7.70
N PHE A 30 8.93 6.68 -8.30
CA PHE A 30 8.51 8.00 -8.74
C PHE A 30 8.21 8.95 -7.56
N LEU A 31 7.59 8.46 -6.50
CA LEU A 31 7.31 9.23 -5.29
C LEU A 31 8.60 9.61 -4.55
N ASP A 32 9.54 8.67 -4.43
CA ASP A 32 10.88 8.94 -3.89
C ASP A 32 11.63 9.99 -4.72
N TRP A 33 11.52 9.89 -6.04
CA TRP A 33 12.09 10.90 -6.94
C TRP A 33 11.43 12.27 -6.76
N LEU A 34 10.10 12.36 -6.63
CA LEU A 34 9.39 13.61 -6.37
C LEU A 34 9.85 14.26 -5.07
N GLU A 35 9.97 13.48 -4.00
CA GLU A 35 10.46 13.96 -2.70
C GLU A 35 11.90 14.48 -2.82
N SER A 36 12.76 13.80 -3.60
CA SER A 36 14.12 14.28 -3.88
C SER A 36 14.17 15.65 -4.60
N LYS A 37 13.07 16.08 -5.22
CA LYS A 37 12.91 17.41 -5.83
C LYS A 37 12.33 18.46 -4.88
N GLY A 38 12.06 18.10 -3.62
CA GLY A 38 11.38 18.96 -2.66
C GLY A 38 9.88 19.09 -2.94
N MET A 39 9.30 18.16 -3.69
CA MET A 39 7.87 18.11 -3.96
C MET A 39 7.22 17.05 -3.05
N THR A 40 6.03 17.34 -2.53
CA THR A 40 5.26 16.39 -1.72
C THR A 40 3.79 16.41 -2.12
N ILE A 41 3.08 15.32 -1.82
CA ILE A 41 1.64 15.25 -2.00
C ILE A 41 0.99 16.04 -0.87
N SER A 42 0.04 16.89 -1.22
CA SER A 42 -0.68 17.73 -0.27
C SER A 42 -2.17 17.68 -0.52
N GLU A 43 -2.93 17.92 0.54
CA GLU A 43 -4.38 18.03 0.51
C GLU A 43 -4.82 19.36 1.13
N PHE A 44 -6.01 19.82 0.73
CA PHE A 44 -6.60 21.00 1.34
C PHE A 44 -7.34 20.61 2.62
N VAL A 45 -6.84 21.08 3.76
CA VAL A 45 -7.40 20.79 5.09
C VAL A 45 -8.12 22.03 5.60
N GLN A 46 -9.39 21.86 5.99
CA GLN A 46 -10.17 22.90 6.66
C GLN A 46 -9.92 22.85 8.17
N TYR A 47 -9.42 23.93 8.74
CA TYR A 47 -9.22 24.07 10.18
C TYR A 47 -10.32 24.94 10.80
N GLU A 48 -10.71 24.62 12.02
CA GLU A 48 -11.58 25.48 12.81
C GLU A 48 -10.89 26.84 13.06
N GLY A 49 -11.61 27.93 12.86
CA GLY A 49 -11.07 29.29 13.01
C GLY A 49 -10.38 29.88 11.78
N TYR A 50 -10.24 29.13 10.68
CA TYR A 50 -9.74 29.63 9.41
C TYR A 50 -10.87 29.75 8.39
N SER A 51 -10.90 30.86 7.64
CA SER A 51 -11.93 31.10 6.61
C SER A 51 -11.70 30.29 5.33
N GLU A 52 -10.46 29.88 5.07
CA GLU A 52 -10.07 29.14 3.86
C GLU A 52 -9.28 27.88 4.21
N PRO A 53 -9.44 26.78 3.45
CA PRO A 53 -8.61 25.59 3.60
C PRO A 53 -7.13 25.87 3.37
N ARG A 54 -6.26 25.17 4.09
CA ARG A 54 -4.81 25.25 3.92
C ARG A 54 -4.29 24.04 3.16
N LEU A 55 -3.30 24.27 2.32
CA LEU A 55 -2.58 23.18 1.66
C LEU A 55 -1.56 22.60 2.64
N GLU A 56 -1.77 21.36 3.03
CA GLU A 56 -0.92 20.66 4.01
C GLU A 56 -0.41 19.34 3.42
N PRO A 57 0.83 18.92 3.73
CA PRO A 57 1.34 17.63 3.32
C PRO A 57 0.45 16.49 3.82
N VAL A 58 0.18 15.51 2.95
CA VAL A 58 -0.51 14.30 3.35
C VAL A 58 0.39 13.56 4.34
N SER A 59 -0.13 13.33 5.56
CA SER A 59 0.61 12.63 6.63
C SER A 59 0.71 11.12 6.42
N THR A 60 0.01 10.59 5.43
CA THR A 60 -0.01 9.18 5.04
C THR A 60 1.24 8.81 4.25
N GLY A 61 1.98 7.80 4.70
CA GLY A 61 3.13 7.27 3.96
C GLY A 61 2.75 6.61 2.63
N PHE A 62 3.69 6.55 1.69
CA PHE A 62 3.48 6.02 0.33
C PHE A 62 2.91 4.60 0.32
N GLU A 63 3.33 3.74 1.25
CA GLU A 63 2.83 2.36 1.38
C GLU A 63 1.32 2.31 1.58
N ARG A 64 0.77 3.25 2.36
CA ARG A 64 -0.67 3.31 2.60
C ARG A 64 -1.41 3.90 1.40
N LEU A 65 -0.86 4.91 0.75
CA LEU A 65 -1.43 5.45 -0.49
C LEU A 65 -1.48 4.39 -1.61
N LEU A 66 -0.42 3.61 -1.76
CA LEU A 66 -0.35 2.51 -2.73
C LEU A 66 -1.33 1.39 -2.35
N ALA A 67 -1.41 1.03 -1.08
CA ALA A 67 -2.37 0.05 -0.61
C ALA A 67 -3.82 0.49 -0.89
N ASP A 68 -4.16 1.75 -0.61
CA ASP A 68 -5.49 2.29 -0.89
C ASP A 68 -5.76 2.33 -2.42
N TYR A 69 -4.78 2.75 -3.23
CA TYR A 69 -4.89 2.79 -4.70
C TYR A 69 -5.12 1.41 -5.33
N PHE A 70 -4.41 0.39 -4.86
CA PHE A 70 -4.58 -1.00 -5.30
C PHE A 70 -5.66 -1.74 -4.52
N GLU A 71 -6.38 -1.08 -3.61
CA GLU A 71 -7.41 -1.66 -2.74
C GLU A 71 -6.89 -2.93 -2.02
N ILE A 72 -5.69 -2.85 -1.45
CA ILE A 72 -5.06 -3.89 -0.63
C ILE A 72 -5.32 -3.59 0.83
N ASP A 73 -6.04 -4.48 1.53
CA ASP A 73 -6.19 -4.37 2.98
C ASP A 73 -4.92 -4.87 3.67
N LEU A 74 -4.13 -3.93 4.21
CA LEU A 74 -2.88 -4.23 4.91
C LEU A 74 -3.08 -5.10 6.16
N ASN A 75 -4.24 -5.04 6.82
CA ASN A 75 -4.52 -5.88 7.99
C ASN A 75 -4.81 -7.32 7.58
N GLU A 76 -5.58 -7.52 6.52
CA GLU A 76 -5.84 -8.86 5.98
C GLU A 76 -4.57 -9.47 5.39
N LEU A 77 -3.76 -8.67 4.68
CA LEU A 77 -2.44 -9.09 4.19
C LEU A 77 -1.53 -9.58 5.33
N GLU A 78 -1.50 -8.88 6.46
CA GLU A 78 -0.72 -9.29 7.62
C GLU A 78 -1.26 -10.59 8.25
N LYS A 79 -2.58 -10.78 8.29
CA LYS A 79 -3.18 -12.06 8.73
C LYS A 79 -2.81 -13.21 7.80
N GLU A 80 -2.82 -12.98 6.49
CA GLU A 80 -2.37 -13.97 5.49
C GLU A 80 -0.90 -14.35 5.71
N ARG A 81 -0.01 -13.37 5.87
CA ARG A 81 1.42 -13.60 6.16
C ARG A 81 1.64 -14.46 7.39
N ARG A 82 0.87 -14.23 8.46
CA ARG A 82 0.94 -15.06 9.68
C ARG A 82 0.49 -16.49 9.45
N ARG A 83 -0.55 -16.71 8.64
CA ARG A 83 -1.01 -18.06 8.26
C ARG A 83 0.06 -18.80 7.48
N ILE A 84 0.66 -18.15 6.47
CA ILE A 84 1.78 -18.72 5.69
C ILE A 84 2.94 -19.10 6.62
N LEU A 85 3.33 -18.22 7.54
CA LEU A 85 4.40 -18.51 8.50
C LEU A 85 4.07 -19.64 9.47
N ALA A 86 2.82 -19.77 9.90
CA ALA A 86 2.38 -20.87 10.76
C ALA A 86 2.42 -22.21 10.02
N GLU A 87 2.05 -22.24 8.73
CA GLU A 87 2.11 -23.43 7.87
C GLU A 87 3.55 -23.87 7.57
N LEU A 88 4.50 -22.93 7.49
CA LEU A 88 5.92 -23.24 7.25
C LEU A 88 6.67 -23.73 8.50
N ASN A 89 6.17 -23.40 9.69
CA ASN A 89 6.80 -23.73 10.97
C ASN A 89 6.12 -24.89 11.71
N GLY A 90 5.08 -25.50 11.13
CA GLY A 90 4.38 -26.69 11.63
C GLY A 90 4.79 -27.95 10.89
#